data_AF-A0A0D6KDG2-F1
#
_entry.id   AF-A0A0D6KDG2-F1
#
_cell.length_a   1.000
_cell.length_b   1.000
_cell.length_c   1.000
_cell.angle_alpha   90.00
_cell.angle_beta   90.00
_cell.angle_gamma   90.00
#
_symmetry.space_group_name_H-M   'P 1'
#
loop_
_entity.id
_entity.type
_entity.pdbx_description
1 polymer ?
#
loop_
_entity_poly.entity_id
_entity_poly.type
_entity_poly.pdbx_seq_one_letter_code
_entity_poly.pdbx_strand_id
1 'polypeptide(L)'
;MAKLTRLVATIGTVKYPFKGTSGLYVGANATSTGIESLDEADLDLPDYPVKELLLKGILRRVSATVLNSSTNKRTTLKLLVAKDKLATALDDLIDNTVTIPGGTSGVIKSVGFARRVVSRG
;
A
#
# COMPACT_ATOMS: atom_id res chain seq x y z
N MET A 1 -0.22 18.86 -3.00
CA MET A 1 -1.36 17.92 -3.07
C MET A 1 -0.85 16.59 -3.62
N ALA A 2 -1.03 15.48 -2.91
CA ALA A 2 -0.75 14.17 -3.49
C ALA A 2 -1.82 13.87 -4.54
N LYS A 3 -1.42 13.77 -5.82
CA LYS A 3 -2.34 13.43 -6.93
C LYS A 3 -2.87 12.01 -6.69
N LEU A 4 -4.19 11.87 -6.58
CA LEU A 4 -4.82 10.56 -6.54
C LEU A 4 -4.75 9.95 -7.94
N THR A 5 -4.25 8.73 -8.02
CA THR A 5 -4.12 7.94 -9.25
C THR A 5 -5.03 6.73 -9.18
N ARG A 6 -5.43 6.23 -10.35
CA ARG A 6 -6.11 4.94 -10.45
C ARG A 6 -5.09 3.83 -10.30
N LEU A 7 -5.36 2.95 -9.35
CA LEU A 7 -4.58 1.77 -9.02
C LEU A 7 -5.45 0.55 -9.20
N VAL A 8 -4.84 -0.61 -9.37
CA VAL A 8 -5.54 -1.89 -9.48
C VAL A 8 -4.93 -2.88 -8.50
N ALA A 9 -5.79 -3.57 -7.75
CA ALA A 9 -5.40 -4.76 -7.01
C ALA A 9 -5.88 -5.98 -7.79
N THR A 10 -4.95 -6.87 -8.12
CA THR A 10 -5.27 -8.10 -8.85
C THR A 10 -5.28 -9.26 -7.88
N ILE A 11 -6.41 -9.98 -7.78
CA ILE A 11 -6.52 -11.19 -6.97
C ILE A 11 -6.89 -12.35 -7.90
N GLY A 12 -5.95 -13.26 -8.09
CA GLY A 12 -6.09 -14.31 -9.10
C GLY A 12 -6.21 -13.67 -10.49
N THR A 13 -7.36 -13.84 -11.15
CA THR A 13 -7.65 -13.25 -12.47
C THR A 13 -8.52 -12.00 -12.40
N VAL A 14 -9.01 -11.62 -11.21
CA VAL A 14 -9.95 -10.51 -11.05
C VAL A 14 -9.20 -9.23 -10.69
N LYS A 15 -9.45 -8.18 -11.47
CA LYS A 15 -8.91 -6.83 -11.25
C LYS A 15 -9.91 -5.99 -10.46
N TYR A 16 -9.43 -5.32 -9.42
CA TYR A 16 -10.20 -4.38 -8.61
C TYR A 16 -9.57 -2.98 -8.70
N PRO A 17 -10.03 -2.13 -9.64
CA PRO A 17 -9.58 -0.75 -9.73
C PRO A 17 -10.05 0.08 -8.53
N PHE A 18 -9.21 0.99 -8.05
CA PHE A 18 -9.55 1.95 -6.99
C PHE A 18 -8.65 3.19 -7.07
N LYS A 19 -9.06 4.28 -6.41
CA LYS A 19 -8.25 5.51 -6.33
C LYS A 19 -7.34 5.49 -5.10
N GLY A 20 -6.06 5.79 -5.29
CA GLY A 20 -5.05 5.83 -4.22
C GLY A 20 -3.86 6.73 -4.55
N THR A 21 -2.83 6.69 -3.71
CA THR A 21 -1.60 7.47 -3.91
C THR A 21 -0.53 6.62 -4.60
N SER A 22 -0.22 6.90 -5.87
CA SER A 22 0.74 6.11 -6.67
C SER A 22 2.13 6.00 -6.07
N GLY A 23 2.64 7.05 -5.42
CA GLY A 23 4.02 7.09 -4.92
C GLY A 23 4.39 6.01 -3.89
N LEU A 24 3.39 5.29 -3.36
CA LEU A 24 3.58 4.16 -2.44
C LEU A 24 3.68 2.80 -3.15
N TYR A 25 3.27 2.72 -4.42
CA TYR A 25 3.12 1.48 -5.18
C TYR A 25 3.86 1.60 -6.52
N VAL A 26 5.18 1.83 -6.45
CA VAL A 26 6.06 1.96 -7.61
C VAL A 26 7.17 0.92 -7.52
N GLY A 27 7.54 0.33 -8.66
CA GLY A 27 8.63 -0.64 -8.76
C GLY A 27 8.38 -1.87 -7.89
N ALA A 28 9.40 -2.28 -7.11
CA ALA A 28 9.34 -3.46 -6.25
C ALA A 28 8.14 -3.44 -5.28
N ASN A 29 7.75 -2.25 -4.79
CA ASN A 29 6.60 -2.14 -3.88
C ASN A 29 5.29 -2.56 -4.53
N ALA A 30 5.12 -2.31 -5.83
CA ALA A 30 3.91 -2.70 -6.56
C ALA A 30 3.78 -4.23 -6.62
N THR A 31 4.89 -4.91 -6.91
CA THR A 31 4.99 -6.37 -6.93
C THR A 31 4.76 -6.97 -5.54
N SER A 32 5.37 -6.38 -4.50
CA SER A 32 5.24 -6.85 -3.12
C SER A 32 3.84 -6.63 -2.56
N THR A 33 3.15 -5.52 -2.88
CA THR A 33 1.79 -5.27 -2.41
C THR A 33 0.70 -5.89 -3.27
N GLY A 34 1.02 -6.29 -4.51
CA GLY A 34 0.03 -6.72 -5.50
C GLY A 34 -0.86 -5.57 -5.99
N ILE A 35 -0.35 -4.35 -5.95
CA ILE A 35 -1.07 -3.14 -6.35
C ILE A 35 -0.25 -2.39 -7.37
N GLU A 36 -0.83 -2.20 -8.54
CA GLU A 36 -0.16 -1.55 -9.67
C GLU A 36 -0.95 -0.32 -10.13
N SER A 37 -0.35 0.50 -10.98
CA SER A 37 -1.10 1.56 -11.66
C SER A 37 -2.04 0.93 -12.68
N LEU A 38 -3.25 1.49 -12.82
CA LEU A 38 -4.22 0.96 -13.78
C LEU A 38 -3.72 1.19 -15.20
N ASP A 39 -3.67 0.12 -16.01
CA ASP A 39 -3.30 0.19 -17.42
C ASP A 39 -4.38 0.90 -18.26
N GLU A 40 -3.97 1.47 -19.39
CA GLU A 40 -4.89 2.18 -20.30
C GLU A 40 -6.01 1.27 -20.82
N ALA A 41 -5.73 -0.02 -21.02
CA ALA A 41 -6.69 -1.02 -21.48
C ALA A 41 -7.80 -1.35 -20.46
N ASP A 42 -7.59 -1.03 -19.18
CA ASP A 42 -8.52 -1.33 -18.09
C ASP A 42 -9.29 -0.09 -17.62
N LEU A 43 -9.18 1.05 -18.32
CA LEU A 43 -9.78 2.33 -17.92
C LEU A 43 -11.31 2.32 -17.88
N ASP A 44 -11.93 1.40 -18.61
CA ASP A 44 -13.39 1.21 -18.68
C ASP A 44 -13.96 0.47 -17.45
N LEU A 45 -13.10 -0.15 -16.63
CA LEU A 45 -13.56 -0.82 -15.42
C LEU A 45 -14.07 0.19 -14.38
N PRO A 46 -15.15 -0.15 -13.65
CA PRO A 46 -15.67 0.72 -12.60
C PRO A 46 -14.68 0.81 -11.42
N ASP A 47 -14.54 2.02 -10.88
CA ASP A 47 -13.75 2.28 -9.68
C ASP A 47 -14.48 1.72 -8.44
N TYR A 48 -13.84 0.83 -7.69
CA TYR A 48 -14.37 0.34 -6.42
C TYR A 48 -13.98 1.24 -5.24
N PRO A 49 -14.88 1.49 -4.28
CA PRO A 49 -14.52 2.19 -3.06
C PRO A 49 -13.52 1.37 -2.23
N VAL A 50 -12.41 1.99 -1.83
CA VAL A 50 -11.39 1.34 -0.98
C VAL A 50 -12.00 0.75 0.30
N LYS A 51 -13.01 1.41 0.87
CA LYS A 51 -13.74 0.91 2.05
C LYS A 51 -14.41 -0.44 1.79
N GLU A 52 -15.02 -0.64 0.63
CA GLU A 52 -15.65 -1.91 0.27
C GLU A 52 -14.60 -3.01 0.05
N LEU A 53 -13.49 -2.68 -0.62
CA LEU A 53 -12.40 -3.63 -0.83
C LEU A 53 -11.78 -4.11 0.49
N LEU A 54 -11.68 -3.21 1.49
CA LEU A 54 -11.25 -3.55 2.85
C LEU A 54 -12.28 -4.42 3.58
N LEU A 55 -13.57 -4.11 3.46
CA LEU A 55 -14.65 -4.88 4.09
C LEU A 55 -14.77 -6.29 3.53
N LYS A 56 -14.64 -6.44 2.20
CA LYS A 56 -14.62 -7.74 1.50
C LYS A 56 -13.31 -8.52 1.73
N GLY A 57 -12.32 -7.90 2.38
CA GLY A 57 -11.02 -8.52 2.66
C GLY A 57 -10.15 -8.73 1.42
N ILE A 58 -10.47 -8.06 0.31
CA ILE A 58 -9.66 -8.01 -0.93
C ILE A 58 -8.38 -7.24 -0.64
N LEU A 59 -8.53 -6.09 0.00
CA LEU A 59 -7.41 -5.29 0.48
C LEU A 59 -7.25 -5.45 1.99
N ARG A 60 -6.01 -5.36 2.45
CA ARG A 60 -5.65 -5.31 3.85
C ARG A 60 -4.79 -4.09 4.11
N ARG A 61 -5.01 -3.46 5.27
CA ARG A 61 -4.25 -2.27 5.67
C ARG A 61 -3.11 -2.70 6.57
N VAL A 62 -1.92 -2.26 6.22
CA VAL A 62 -0.69 -2.51 6.96
C VAL A 62 -0.04 -1.19 7.32
N SER A 63 0.56 -1.11 8.50
CA SER A 63 1.32 0.05 8.95
C SER A 63 2.80 -0.18 8.63
N ALA A 64 3.40 0.73 7.88
CA ALA A 64 4.83 0.74 7.61
C ALA A 64 5.49 1.90 8.35
N THR A 65 6.54 1.62 9.12
CA THR A 65 7.41 2.66 9.68
C THR A 65 8.49 2.97 8.66
N VAL A 66 8.51 4.21 8.20
CA VAL A 66 9.45 4.70 7.19
C VAL A 66 10.44 5.66 7.86
N LEU A 67 11.72 5.48 7.57
CA LEU A 67 12.77 6.43 7.93
C LEU A 67 12.94 7.40 6.76
N ASN A 68 12.64 8.67 6.99
CA ASN A 68 12.80 9.71 5.99
C ASN A 68 14.30 9.96 5.73
N SER A 69 14.72 9.90 4.46
CA SER A 69 16.13 9.98 4.08
C SER A 69 16.74 11.36 4.29
N SER A 70 15.97 12.44 4.23
CA SER A 70 16.51 13.81 4.36
C SER A 70 16.50 14.30 5.81
N THR A 71 15.57 13.83 6.63
CA THR A 71 15.39 14.32 8.01
C THR A 71 15.78 13.32 9.08
N ASN A 72 16.06 12.06 8.72
CA ASN A 72 16.26 10.94 9.64
C ASN A 72 15.12 10.74 10.65
N LYS A 73 13.94 11.32 10.40
CA LYS A 73 12.75 11.17 11.24
C LYS A 73 11.97 9.94 10.81
N ARG A 74 11.41 9.23 11.79
CA ARG A 74 10.50 8.11 11.54
C ARG A 74 9.10 8.62 11.31
N THR A 75 8.40 8.06 10.34
CA THR A 75 7.00 8.38 10.02
C THR A 75 6.25 7.09 9.74
N THR A 76 5.01 7.00 10.21
CA THR A 76 4.18 5.83 9.96
C THR A 76 3.26 6.08 8.77
N LEU A 77 3.34 5.21 7.76
CA LEU A 77 2.46 5.22 6.60
C LEU A 77 1.49 4.04 6.66
N LYS A 78 0.29 4.24 6.10
CA LYS A 78 -0.69 3.18 5.93
C LYS A 78 -0.61 2.69 4.49
N LEU A 79 -0.18 1.46 4.30
CA LEU A 79 -0.12 0.78 3.02
C LEU A 79 -1.35 -0.12 2.87
N LEU A 80 -1.80 -0.26 1.63
CA LEU A 80 -2.77 -1.25 1.20
C LEU A 80 -2.00 -2.41 0.59
N VAL A 81 -2.43 -3.62 0.87
CA VAL A 81 -1.81 -4.85 0.35
C VAL A 81 -2.95 -5.76 -0.11
N ALA A 82 -2.79 -6.37 -1.28
CA ALA A 82 -3.69 -7.39 -1.79
C ALA A 82 -3.65 -8.63 -0.88
N LYS A 83 -4.80 -9.27 -0.67
CA LYS A 83 -4.95 -10.39 0.28
C LYS A 83 -3.97 -11.53 0.02
N ASP A 84 -3.74 -11.86 -1.25
CA ASP A 84 -2.87 -12.93 -1.72
C ASP A 84 -1.38 -12.63 -1.50
N LYS A 85 -0.99 -11.36 -1.57
CA LYS A 85 0.38 -10.91 -1.31
C LYS A 85 0.70 -10.63 0.15
N LEU A 86 -0.30 -10.64 1.03
CA LEU A 86 -0.10 -10.29 2.45
C LEU A 86 1.00 -11.12 3.14
N ALA A 87 1.07 -12.42 2.84
CA ALA A 87 2.04 -13.31 3.48
C ALA A 87 3.50 -12.94 3.18
N THR A 88 3.78 -12.49 1.96
CA THR A 88 5.15 -12.16 1.53
C THR A 88 5.44 -10.66 1.66
N ALA A 89 4.42 -9.81 1.51
CA ALA A 89 4.53 -8.36 1.58
C ALA A 89 5.14 -7.85 2.89
N LEU A 90 4.94 -8.54 4.01
CA LEU A 90 5.49 -8.09 5.30
C LEU A 90 7.02 -8.11 5.33
N ASP A 91 7.61 -9.10 4.67
CA ASP A 91 9.06 -9.26 4.60
C ASP A 91 9.63 -8.54 3.37
N ASP A 92 8.97 -8.67 2.21
CA ASP A 92 9.42 -8.10 0.94
C ASP A 92 9.43 -6.57 0.92
N LEU A 93 8.61 -5.92 1.76
CA LEU A 93 8.55 -4.46 1.84
C LEU A 93 9.64 -3.87 2.73
N ILE A 94 10.33 -4.66 3.54
CA ILE A 94 11.39 -4.16 4.43
C ILE A 94 12.57 -3.69 3.57
N ASP A 95 13.15 -2.55 3.94
CA ASP A 95 14.25 -1.86 3.25
C ASP A 95 13.93 -1.33 1.83
N ASN A 96 12.68 -1.44 1.37
CA ASN A 96 12.26 -0.77 0.15
C ASN A 96 12.14 0.75 0.32
N THR A 97 12.43 1.47 -0.76
CA THR A 97 12.26 2.92 -0.83
C THR A 97 10.84 3.26 -1.24
N VAL A 98 10.21 4.22 -0.54
CA VAL A 98 8.88 4.73 -0.81
C VAL A 98 8.88 6.26 -0.84
N THR A 99 7.94 6.83 -1.60
CA THR A 99 7.71 8.28 -1.62
C THR A 99 6.68 8.64 -0.56
N ILE A 100 7.12 9.39 0.44
CA ILE A 100 6.29 9.91 1.53
C ILE A 100 5.39 11.04 0.97
N PRO A 101 4.11 11.10 1.38
CA PRO A 101 3.25 12.24 1.06
C PRO A 101 3.92 13.57 1.43
N GLY A 102 4.15 14.43 0.44
CA GLY A 102 5.00 15.62 0.58
C GLY A 102 6.25 15.61 -0.30
N GLY A 103 6.51 14.51 -1.02
CA GLY A 103 7.54 14.43 -2.06
C GLY A 103 8.93 14.02 -1.58
N THR A 104 9.08 13.70 -0.30
CA THR A 104 10.34 13.15 0.24
C THR A 104 10.38 11.64 0.10
N SER A 105 11.55 11.06 -0.11
CA SER A 105 11.75 9.61 -0.08
C SER A 105 12.09 9.12 1.32
N GLY A 106 11.77 7.86 1.59
CA GLY A 106 12.22 7.19 2.80
C GLY A 106 12.29 5.68 2.62
N VAL A 107 12.96 5.01 3.56
CA VAL A 107 13.15 3.57 3.55
C VAL A 107 12.24 2.93 4.57
N ILE A 108 11.50 1.90 4.18
CA ILE A 108 10.67 1.11 5.10
C ILE A 108 11.59 0.33 6.05
N LYS A 109 11.42 0.51 7.35
CA LYS A 109 12.21 -0.19 8.38
C LYS A 109 11.43 -1.23 9.15
N SER A 110 10.12 -1.12 9.18
CA SER A 110 9.27 -2.16 9.73
C SER A 110 7.89 -2.09 9.12
N VAL A 111 7.25 -3.25 9.02
CA VAL A 111 5.90 -3.41 8.50
C VAL A 111 5.13 -4.29 9.46
N GLY A 112 3.88 -3.93 9.75
CA GLY A 112 3.05 -4.75 10.60
C GLY A 112 1.64 -4.23 10.76
N PHE A 113 0.80 -5.06 11.39
CA PHE A 113 -0.53 -4.63 11.81
C PHE A 113 -0.41 -3.75 13.05
N ALA A 114 -1.28 -2.75 13.16
CA ALA A 114 -1.38 -1.96 14.37
C ALA A 114 -1.66 -2.90 15.55
N ARG A 115 -0.70 -3.06 16.47
CA ARG A 115 -0.89 -3.84 17.69
C ARG A 115 -1.94 -3.12 18.52
N ARG A 116 -3.12 -3.70 18.66
CA ARG A 116 -4.10 -3.24 19.63
C ARG A 116 -3.57 -3.69 20.99
N VAL A 117 -2.95 -2.79 21.75
CA VAL A 117 -2.56 -3.06 23.13
C VAL A 117 -3.85 -3.21 23.91
N VAL A 118 -4.23 -4.45 24.20
CA VAL A 118 -5.33 -4.75 25.11
C VAL A 118 -4.71 -4.84 26.49
N SER A 119 -4.81 -3.75 27.26
CA SER A 119 -4.52 -3.81 28.69
C SER A 119 -5.54 -4.75 29.33
N ARG A 120 -5.09 -5.90 29.81
CA ARG A 120 -5.88 -6.73 30.73
C ARG A 120 -5.67 -6.15 32.12
N GLY A 121 -6.40 -5.06 32.40
CA GLY A 121 -6.60 -4.57 33.76
C GLY A 121 -7.60 -5.48 34.47
#